data_AF-A0A0T9R5Z7-F1
#
_entry.id   AF-A0A0T9R5Z7-F1
#
_cell.length_a   1.000
_cell.length_b   1.000
_cell.length_c   1.000
_cell.angle_alpha   90.00
_cell.angle_beta   90.00
_cell.angle_gamma   90.00
#
_symmetry.space_group_name_H-M   'P 1'
#
loop_
_entity.id
_entity.type
_entity.pdbx_description
1 polymer ?
#
loop_
_entity_poly.entity_id
_entity_poly.type
_entity_poly.pdbx_seq_one_letter_code
_entity_poly.pdbx_strand_id
1 'polypeptide(L)'
;MNNTSRVLTQKNIISPTTIIVNELNYDNAVLPVEYKFLFLAVLRADIQAKPHREEIRAPSYSAAKMIIARHHIAAYAGRVPVKARHYAS
;
A
#
# COMPACT_ATOMS: atom_id res chain seq x y z
N MET A 1 -31.60 25.86 34.53
CA MET A 1 -31.63 25.20 33.21
C MET A 1 -30.19 25.22 32.69
N ASN A 2 -29.27 24.50 33.33
CA ASN A 2 -28.98 23.07 33.16
C ASN A 2 -28.63 22.80 31.69
N ASN A 3 -27.36 22.54 31.40
CA ASN A 3 -26.92 21.17 31.11
C ASN A 3 -25.40 21.09 30.96
N THR A 4 -24.80 20.47 31.97
CA THR A 4 -23.51 19.81 31.96
C THR A 4 -23.50 18.71 30.88
N SER A 5 -22.43 18.60 30.09
CA SER A 5 -21.94 17.31 29.58
C SER A 5 -20.48 17.41 29.16
N ARG A 6 -19.62 16.83 30.00
CA ARG A 6 -18.27 16.35 29.64
C ARG A 6 -18.44 15.29 28.55
N VAL A 7 -17.63 15.35 27.49
CA VAL A 7 -17.34 14.16 26.66
C VAL A 7 -15.84 14.05 26.48
N LEU A 8 -15.40 12.82 26.64
CA LEU A 8 -14.06 12.35 26.92
C LEU A 8 -13.17 12.35 25.68
N THR A 9 -11.88 12.39 25.97
CA THR A 9 -10.72 12.21 25.11
C THR A 9 -10.90 11.06 24.12
N GLN A 10 -10.90 11.37 22.82
CA GLN A 10 -10.62 10.37 21.80
C GLN A 10 -9.17 10.54 21.37
N LYS A 11 -8.30 9.73 21.98
CA LYS A 11 -6.92 9.51 21.50
C LYS A 11 -7.02 9.01 20.07
N ASN A 12 -6.82 9.92 19.11
CA ASN A 12 -6.82 9.58 17.71
C ASN A 12 -5.50 8.83 17.42
N ILE A 13 -5.56 7.51 17.50
CA ILE A 13 -4.48 6.64 17.06
C ILE A 13 -4.48 6.72 15.54
N ILE A 14 -3.60 7.56 14.99
CA ILE A 14 -3.51 7.81 13.54
C ILE A 14 -3.00 6.53 12.88
N SER A 15 -3.88 5.84 12.14
CA SER A 15 -3.53 4.77 11.22
C SER A 15 -3.21 5.37 9.84
N PRO A 16 -2.12 4.99 9.16
CA PRO A 16 -1.66 5.68 7.96
C PRO A 16 -2.43 5.19 6.73
N THR A 17 -3.70 5.62 6.56
CA THR A 17 -4.41 5.40 5.27
C THR A 17 -5.44 6.49 4.90
N THR A 18 -5.78 7.44 5.76
CA THR A 18 -6.85 8.39 5.42
C THR A 18 -6.30 9.56 4.58
N ILE A 19 -6.37 9.46 3.25
CA ILE A 19 -6.46 10.65 2.41
C ILE A 19 -7.80 11.31 2.74
N ILE A 20 -7.76 12.47 3.38
CA ILE A 20 -8.92 13.33 3.61
C ILE A 20 -9.37 13.83 2.23
N VAL A 21 -10.43 13.23 1.68
CA VAL A 21 -11.13 13.82 0.53
C VAL A 21 -12.10 14.87 1.06
N ASN A 22 -11.61 16.10 1.24
CA ASN A 22 -12.50 17.25 1.30
C ASN A 22 -13.00 17.51 -0.12
N GLU A 23 -14.32 17.63 -0.27
CA GLU A 23 -15.03 17.93 -1.53
C GLU A 23 -14.47 19.17 -2.23
N LEU A 24 -13.44 19.06 -3.08
CA LEU A 24 -13.09 20.07 -4.06
C LEU A 24 -12.47 19.39 -5.30
N ASN A 25 -13.23 19.35 -6.40
CA ASN A 25 -12.85 18.91 -7.76
C ASN A 25 -12.56 17.41 -7.99
N TYR A 26 -13.62 16.65 -8.28
CA TYR A 26 -13.52 15.29 -8.83
C TYR A 26 -12.89 15.22 -10.24
N ASP A 27 -12.80 16.34 -10.96
CA ASP A 27 -12.26 16.38 -12.34
C ASP A 27 -10.72 16.27 -12.42
N ASN A 28 -10.02 16.31 -11.28
CA ASN A 28 -8.55 16.17 -11.20
C ASN A 28 -8.10 15.12 -10.16
N ALA A 29 -8.98 14.20 -9.76
CA ALA A 29 -8.61 13.14 -8.84
C ALA A 29 -7.57 12.21 -9.49
N VAL A 30 -6.28 12.46 -9.22
CA VAL A 30 -5.20 11.52 -9.54
C VAL A 30 -5.47 10.26 -8.73
N LEU A 31 -6.11 9.28 -9.37
CA LEU A 31 -6.32 7.98 -8.75
C LEU A 31 -4.95 7.44 -8.32
N PRO A 32 -4.82 6.91 -7.09
CA PRO A 32 -3.56 6.34 -6.64
C PRO A 32 -3.10 5.28 -7.64
N VAL A 33 -1.92 5.49 -8.25
CA VAL A 33 -1.37 4.51 -9.19
C VAL A 33 -0.93 3.29 -8.37
N GLU A 34 -1.66 2.19 -8.52
CA GLU A 34 -1.27 0.93 -7.92
C GLU A 34 -0.25 0.22 -8.82
N TYR A 35 0.81 -0.29 -8.21
CA TYR A 35 1.84 -1.06 -8.91
C TYR A 35 1.85 -2.49 -8.44
N LYS A 36 2.17 -3.39 -9.35
CA LYS A 36 2.62 -4.74 -9.03
C LYS A 36 4.14 -4.76 -9.10
N PHE A 37 4.79 -4.95 -7.96
CA PHE A 37 6.23 -5.12 -7.83
C PHE A 37 6.59 -6.60 -7.99
N LEU A 38 7.59 -6.85 -8.81
CA LEU A 38 8.12 -8.18 -9.08
C LEU A 38 9.42 -8.35 -8.32
N PHE A 39 9.56 -9.49 -7.64
CA PHE A 39 10.77 -9.85 -6.93
C PHE A 39 11.20 -11.26 -7.32
N LEU A 40 12.52 -11.46 -7.40
CA LEU A 40 13.10 -12.80 -7.27
C LEU A 40 13.31 -13.04 -5.77
N ALA A 41 12.63 -14.04 -5.22
CA ALA A 41 12.53 -14.30 -3.79
C ALA A 41 12.96 -15.72 -3.42
N VAL A 42 13.49 -15.87 -2.21
CA VAL A 42 13.80 -17.14 -1.55
C VAL A 42 13.26 -17.09 -0.13
N LEU A 43 12.57 -18.14 0.32
CA LEU A 43 12.01 -18.21 1.68
C LEU A 43 13.14 -18.26 2.72
N ARG A 44 13.06 -17.40 3.75
CA ARG A 44 14.06 -17.34 4.84
C ARG A 44 14.03 -18.56 5.74
N ALA A 45 12.85 -19.14 5.93
CA ALA A 45 12.63 -20.23 6.88
C ALA A 45 13.06 -21.59 6.34
N ASP A 46 13.36 -21.70 5.05
CA ASP A 46 13.69 -22.95 4.39
C ASP A 46 15.03 -22.82 3.64
N ILE A 47 16.04 -23.54 4.14
CA ILE A 47 17.40 -23.55 3.59
C ILE A 47 17.48 -24.24 2.22
N GLN A 48 16.50 -25.07 1.87
CA GLN A 48 16.39 -25.74 0.58
C GLN A 48 15.46 -25.01 -0.39
N ALA A 49 14.93 -23.85 0.02
CA ALA A 49 14.03 -23.07 -0.82
C ALA A 49 14.73 -22.64 -2.11
N LYS A 50 14.07 -22.91 -3.23
CA LYS A 50 14.54 -22.47 -4.55
C LYS A 50 14.11 -21.03 -4.82
N PRO A 51 14.94 -20.24 -5.53
CA PRO A 51 14.52 -18.93 -6.02
C PRO A 51 13.26 -19.03 -6.87
N HIS A 52 12.30 -18.13 -6.62
CA HIS A 52 11.03 -18.06 -7.34
C HIS A 52 10.59 -16.60 -7.50
N ARG A 53 9.59 -16.39 -8.36
CA ARG A 53 9.04 -15.05 -8.60
C ARG A 53 7.92 -14.77 -7.62
N GLU A 54 7.99 -13.62 -6.96
CA GLU A 54 6.94 -13.09 -6.10
C GLU A 54 6.36 -11.79 -6.65
N GLU A 55 5.05 -11.62 -6.50
CA GLU A 55 4.31 -10.46 -6.98
C GLU A 55 3.61 -9.74 -5.82
N ILE A 56 4.05 -8.51 -5.52
CA ILE A 56 3.45 -7.72 -4.44
C ILE A 56 2.75 -6.50 -5.03
N ARG A 57 1.44 -6.38 -4.78
CA ARG A 57 0.71 -5.15 -5.06
C ARG A 57 0.95 -4.16 -3.93
N ALA A 58 1.41 -2.96 -4.27
CA ALA A 58 1.65 -1.90 -3.30
C ALA A 58 1.63 -0.52 -3.98
N PRO A 59 1.37 0.56 -3.21
CA PRO A 59 1.43 1.92 -3.73
C PRO A 59 2.88 2.39 -3.97
N SER A 60 3.88 1.75 -3.36
CA SER A 60 5.29 2.12 -3.50
C SER A 60 6.23 0.92 -3.33
N TYR A 61 7.46 1.07 -3.81
CA TYR A 61 8.50 0.06 -3.64
C TYR A 61 8.83 -0.18 -2.16
N SER A 62 8.83 0.89 -1.35
CA SER A 62 9.08 0.78 0.09
C SER A 62 8.03 -0.10 0.77
N ALA A 63 6.75 0.14 0.47
CA ALA A 63 5.66 -0.68 0.99
C ALA A 63 5.77 -2.14 0.52
N ALA A 64 6.06 -2.38 -0.76
CA ALA A 64 6.27 -3.72 -1.28
C ALA A 64 7.45 -4.45 -0.59
N LYS A 65 8.56 -3.74 -0.35
CA LYS A 65 9.74 -4.28 0.33
C LYS A 65 9.41 -4.66 1.77
N MET A 66 8.66 -3.83 2.50
CA MET A 66 8.24 -4.14 3.87
C MET A 66 7.40 -5.42 3.93
N ILE A 67 6.50 -5.62 2.97
CA ILE A 67 5.65 -6.82 2.90
C ILE A 67 6.50 -8.07 2.66
N ILE A 68 7.38 -8.06 1.65
CA ILE A 68 8.13 -9.26 1.24
C ILE A 68 9.27 -9.64 2.19
N ALA A 69 9.91 -8.64 2.83
CA ALA A 69 11.08 -8.86 3.68
C ALA A 69 10.78 -9.70 4.93
N ARG A 70 9.51 -9.77 5.36
CA ARG A 70 9.08 -10.57 6.52
C ARG A 70 9.39 -12.05 6.35
N HIS A 71 9.22 -12.58 5.14
CA HIS A 71 9.32 -14.03 4.87
C HIS A 71 10.43 -14.39 3.89
N HIS A 72 10.89 -13.44 3.08
CA HIS A 72 11.81 -13.70 1.99
C HIS A 72 13.09 -12.87 2.08
N ILE A 73 14.17 -13.44 1.52
CA ILE A 73 15.27 -12.66 0.96
C ILE A 73 14.86 -12.40 -0.49
N ALA A 74 14.85 -11.13 -0.92
CA ALA A 74 14.29 -10.74 -2.21
C ALA A 74 15.16 -9.72 -2.93
N ALA A 75 15.31 -9.91 -4.24
CA ALA A 75 15.92 -8.97 -5.17
C ALA A 75 14.83 -8.36 -6.05
N TYR A 76 14.90 -7.05 -6.29
CA TYR A 76 13.96 -6.35 -7.15
C TYR A 76 14.13 -6.79 -8.61
N ALA A 77 13.02 -7.15 -9.26
CA ALA A 77 13.00 -7.60 -10.65
C ALA A 77 12.21 -6.66 -11.58
N GLY A 78 11.50 -5.67 -11.05
CA GLY A 78 10.73 -4.70 -11.84
C GLY A 78 9.39 -4.33 -11.23
N ARG A 79 8.64 -3.47 -11.91
CA ARG A 79 7.24 -3.16 -11.56
C ARG A 79 6.41 -2.94 -12.81
N VAL A 80 5.12 -3.26 -12.73
CA VAL A 80 4.13 -2.95 -13.77
C VAL A 80 2.98 -2.15 -13.17
N PRO A 81 2.45 -1.14 -13.88
CA PRO A 81 1.26 -0.42 -13.44
C PRO A 81 0.05 -1.36 -13.47
N VAL A 82 -0.77 -1.35 -12.42
CA VAL A 82 -2.04 -2.05 -12.38
C VAL A 82 -3.07 -1.16 -13.07
N LYS A 83 -3.07 -1.18 -14.42
CA LYS A 83 -3.93 -0.43 -15.34
C LYS A 83 -4.11 1.06 -15.00
N ALA A 84 -3.46 1.94 -15.76
CA ALA A 84 -4.06 3.24 -16.04
C ALA A 84 -5.37 2.99 -16.79
N ARG A 85 -6.52 3.45 -16.27
CA ARG A 85 -7.74 3.52 -17.08
C ARG A 85 -7.38 4.32 -18.34
N HIS A 86 -7.44 3.67 -19.50
CA HIS A 86 -7.48 4.40 -20.75
C HIS A 86 -8.76 5.21 -20.74
N TYR A 87 -8.66 6.54 -20.70
CA TYR A 87 -9.73 7.38 -21.22
C TYR A 87 -9.66 7.19 -22.74
N ALA A 88 -10.49 6.29 -23.27
CA ALA A 88 -10.78 6.28 -24.69
C ALA A 88 -11.67 7.51 -24.95
N SER A 89 -11.15 8.44 -25.75
CA SER A 89 -11.95 9.49 -26.41
C SER A 89 -12.47 8.96 -27.73
#